data_AF-A0A497AP31-F1
#
_entry.id   AF-A0A497AP31-F1
#
_cell.length_a   1.000
_cell.length_b   1.000
_cell.length_c   1.000
_cell.angle_alpha   90.00
_cell.angle_beta   90.00
_cell.angle_gamma   90.00
#
_symmetry.space_group_name_H-M   'P 1'
#
loop_
_entity.id
_entity.type
_entity.pdbx_description
1 polymer ?
#
loop_
_entity_poly.entity_id
_entity_poly.type
_entity_poly.pdbx_seq_one_letter_code
_entity_poly.pdbx_strand_id
1 'polypeptide(L)'
;MMEDILNTARSLIELAIAEDIGPGDATSEAVLPVGLELHGRIVAKSVGVVAGLPVAEAAFSRVDSDLRFTYHVQDGVRVEPGDLVAEVTGPGRGMLAAERIALNFLQRLSGIATLTRAFVDAVAGTGAVILDTRKTHPGYRLLEKYAVRMGGGRNHRMSLHDMMMVKDNHIDAAGGITAAVERARAGYPDLPIEVEVRNLDELRQALPLDVDRILLDNMSLDEMREAVEIAAGLTPLEASGNVNLETIAAIAATGVDYISVGALTHSAPALDLSMKISNLQSLISDLKSQLGDSLVILGHHYQKDGVIQFADFRGDSLKLARDAANCREAKYIVFCGVHFMAETAAILAQPGQTVLIPDREAGCPLAEMADLEDVEQAWAELGQAMDVEREVTPITYVNSSAALKAFCGRHGGLVCTSSNAQAVLTWALERRPRVLFFPDQHLGRNTAKKMGIPLAEMLLWNPSRPFGGQEAVILQKARILLWRGFCNTHQRFHPQHVTAWREREPDIHIIVHPECPMEVVDLADEAGSTAYIIRQVEESPPGAKWAIGTEFNLVNRLAEEHPEQLIVSLSPAPSYCRTMNLITVEKLARVLEGLARGEIINPVTVPPDVARDARVALERMLEI
;
A
#
# COMPACT_ATOMS: atom_id res chain seq x y z
N MET A 1 -22.96 9.67 5.31
CA MET A 1 -22.63 9.25 6.70
C MET A 1 -21.15 9.45 7.04
N MET A 2 -20.20 8.76 6.40
CA MET A 2 -18.76 9.02 6.64
C MET A 2 -18.32 10.39 6.10
N GLU A 3 -18.81 10.75 4.92
CA GLU A 3 -18.58 12.08 4.33
C GLU A 3 -19.02 13.22 5.25
N ASP A 4 -20.19 13.09 5.90
CA ASP A 4 -20.69 14.10 6.86
C ASP A 4 -19.78 14.23 8.08
N ILE A 5 -19.25 13.10 8.58
CA ILE A 5 -18.30 13.05 9.69
C ILE A 5 -17.02 13.79 9.30
N LEU A 6 -16.45 13.48 8.13
CA LEU A 6 -15.23 14.13 7.64
C LEU A 6 -15.44 15.62 7.34
N ASN A 7 -16.60 16.00 6.80
CA ASN A 7 -16.94 17.41 6.58
C ASN A 7 -17.04 18.19 7.89
N THR A 8 -17.67 17.60 8.92
CA THR A 8 -17.75 18.23 10.26
C THR A 8 -16.38 18.27 10.92
N ALA A 9 -15.61 17.19 10.81
CA ALA A 9 -14.26 17.10 11.36
C ALA A 9 -13.33 18.14 10.74
N ARG A 10 -13.46 18.44 9.44
CA ARG A 10 -12.62 19.42 8.74
C ARG A 10 -12.58 20.76 9.46
N SER A 11 -13.74 21.35 9.81
CA SER A 11 -13.77 22.64 10.51
C SER A 11 -13.10 22.58 11.88
N LEU A 12 -13.22 21.47 12.59
CA LEU A 12 -12.55 21.27 13.88
C LEU A 12 -11.04 21.06 13.73
N ILE A 13 -10.62 20.36 12.67
CA ILE A 13 -9.21 20.17 12.33
C ILE A 13 -8.56 21.50 11.95
N GLU A 14 -9.21 22.34 11.14
CA GLU A 14 -8.69 23.69 10.82
C GLU A 14 -8.49 24.53 12.07
N LEU A 15 -9.46 24.50 12.99
CA LEU A 15 -9.35 25.20 14.27
C LEU A 15 -8.19 24.65 15.11
N ALA A 16 -8.04 23.32 15.19
CA ALA A 16 -6.95 22.69 15.93
C ALA A 16 -5.57 22.99 15.32
N ILE A 17 -5.46 23.02 13.99
CA ILE A 17 -4.21 23.41 13.29
C ILE A 17 -3.87 24.88 13.57
N ALA A 18 -4.87 25.76 13.50
CA ALA A 18 -4.66 27.18 13.80
C ALA A 18 -4.27 27.41 15.26
N GLU A 19 -4.79 26.61 16.20
CA GLU A 19 -4.47 26.66 17.63
C GLU A 19 -3.07 26.11 17.95
N ASP A 20 -2.73 24.91 17.43
CA ASP A 20 -1.56 24.15 17.87
C ASP A 20 -0.31 24.43 17.02
N ILE A 21 -0.46 24.60 15.70
CA ILE A 21 0.66 24.84 14.77
C ILE A 21 0.86 26.33 14.52
N GLY A 22 -0.22 27.09 14.32
CA GLY A 22 -0.17 28.53 14.08
C GLY A 22 0.83 28.91 12.96
N PRO A 23 1.93 29.64 13.27
CA PRO A 23 2.96 30.01 12.28
C PRO A 23 3.92 28.87 11.88
N GLY A 24 3.99 27.77 12.64
CA GLY A 24 4.90 26.64 12.39
C GLY A 24 5.37 25.93 13.67
N ASP A 25 5.94 24.72 13.52
CA ASP A 25 6.53 23.94 14.62
C ASP A 25 8.03 24.26 14.76
N ALA A 26 8.34 25.25 15.61
CA ALA A 26 9.70 25.72 15.84
C ALA A 26 10.65 24.61 16.34
N THR A 27 10.15 23.60 17.05
CA THR A 27 10.99 22.53 17.60
C THR A 27 11.42 21.58 16.49
N SER A 28 10.47 21.09 15.70
CA SER A 28 10.77 20.19 14.57
C SER A 28 11.57 20.90 13.49
N GLU A 29 11.31 22.18 13.24
CA GLU A 29 12.07 22.98 12.27
C GLU A 29 13.54 23.17 12.67
N ALA A 30 13.82 23.31 13.97
CA ALA A 30 15.17 23.51 14.49
C ALA A 30 15.97 22.20 14.61
N VAL A 31 15.31 21.09 14.97
CA VAL A 31 16.00 19.84 15.35
C VAL A 31 16.03 18.82 14.22
N LEU A 32 15.02 18.78 13.34
CA LEU A 32 14.95 17.76 12.29
C LEU A 32 15.52 18.28 10.96
N PRO A 33 16.42 17.53 10.30
CA PRO A 33 16.83 17.83 8.93
C PRO A 33 15.64 17.93 7.98
N VAL A 34 15.73 18.81 6.99
CA VAL A 34 14.77 18.86 5.88
C VAL A 34 14.85 17.54 5.12
N GLY A 35 13.70 16.90 4.86
CA GLY A 35 13.61 15.63 4.15
C GLY A 35 13.86 14.38 5.02
N LEU A 36 13.96 14.51 6.35
CA LEU A 36 13.96 13.35 7.23
C LEU A 36 12.61 12.64 7.16
N GLU A 37 12.60 11.38 6.74
CA GLU A 37 11.44 10.49 6.77
C GLU A 37 11.33 9.82 8.14
N LEU A 38 10.13 9.81 8.72
CA LEU A 38 9.83 9.12 9.97
C LEU A 38 8.77 8.05 9.77
N HIS A 39 8.75 7.09 10.70
CA HIS A 39 7.69 6.12 10.84
C HIS A 39 7.10 6.19 12.26
N GLY A 40 5.85 6.62 12.33
CA GLY A 40 5.05 6.71 13.54
C GLY A 40 4.12 5.50 13.68
N ARG A 41 4.15 4.84 14.84
CA ARG A 41 3.27 3.72 15.19
C ARG A 41 2.35 4.14 16.32
N ILE A 42 1.06 4.24 16.04
CA ILE A 42 0.04 4.53 17.06
C ILE A 42 -0.33 3.22 17.75
N VAL A 43 -0.05 3.13 19.05
CA VAL A 43 -0.23 1.93 19.86
C VAL A 43 -1.17 2.19 21.03
N ALA A 44 -2.00 1.19 21.35
CA ALA A 44 -2.85 1.22 22.52
C ALA A 44 -2.04 1.05 23.81
N LYS A 45 -2.36 1.84 24.85
CA LYS A 45 -1.74 1.79 26.18
C LYS A 45 -2.70 1.30 27.25
N SER A 46 -4.00 1.36 26.98
CA SER A 46 -5.05 0.79 27.81
C SER A 46 -6.03 -0.01 26.96
N VAL A 47 -6.83 -0.85 27.61
CA VAL A 47 -7.92 -1.57 26.96
C VAL A 47 -9.01 -0.59 26.53
N GLY A 48 -9.54 -0.73 25.32
CA GLY A 48 -10.64 0.09 24.85
C GLY A 48 -11.21 -0.31 23.51
N VAL A 49 -12.10 0.52 22.97
CA VAL A 49 -12.67 0.41 21.63
C VAL A 49 -12.18 1.59 20.80
N VAL A 50 -11.60 1.31 19.63
CA VAL A 50 -11.08 2.34 18.73
C VAL A 50 -12.22 3.04 17.99
N ALA A 51 -12.19 4.37 17.91
CA ALA A 51 -13.06 5.16 17.06
C ALA A 51 -12.38 6.46 16.64
N GLY A 52 -12.56 6.88 15.39
CA GLY A 52 -12.04 8.12 14.84
C GLY A 52 -10.82 7.96 13.93
N LEU A 53 -10.49 6.76 13.45
CA LEU A 53 -9.37 6.55 12.53
C LEU A 53 -9.43 7.46 11.28
N PRO A 54 -10.59 7.61 10.59
CA PRO A 54 -10.69 8.53 9.45
C PRO A 54 -10.48 10.00 9.79
N VAL A 55 -10.82 10.39 11.03
CA VAL A 55 -10.62 11.77 11.51
C VAL A 55 -9.14 12.02 11.79
N ALA A 56 -8.45 11.04 12.38
CA ALA A 56 -7.01 11.11 12.61
C ALA A 56 -6.21 11.16 11.29
N GLU A 57 -6.55 10.31 10.32
CA GLU A 57 -5.97 10.34 8.97
C GLU A 57 -6.20 11.71 8.30
N ALA A 58 -7.42 12.25 8.37
CA ALA A 58 -7.72 13.56 7.82
C ALA A 58 -6.91 14.68 8.48
N ALA A 59 -6.61 14.58 9.78
CA ALA A 59 -5.75 15.53 10.48
C ALA A 59 -4.30 15.46 9.97
N PHE A 60 -3.73 14.25 9.87
CA PHE A 60 -2.38 14.07 9.30
C PHE A 60 -2.28 14.60 7.86
N SER A 61 -3.20 14.16 6.99
CA SER A 61 -3.22 14.57 5.58
C SER A 61 -3.43 16.08 5.40
N ARG A 62 -4.15 16.74 6.33
CA ARG A 62 -4.38 18.18 6.25
C ARG A 62 -3.16 19.01 6.65
N VAL A 63 -2.33 18.51 7.56
CA VAL A 63 -1.07 19.15 7.96
C VAL A 63 -0.01 18.95 6.89
N ASP A 64 0.12 17.74 6.36
CA ASP A 64 1.08 17.42 5.30
C ASP A 64 0.50 16.33 4.39
N SER A 65 0.35 16.66 3.09
CA SER A 65 -0.26 15.77 2.10
C SER A 65 0.62 14.58 1.72
N ASP A 66 1.92 14.61 2.03
CA ASP A 66 2.86 13.53 1.75
C ASP A 66 2.86 12.45 2.84
N LEU A 67 2.20 12.71 3.99
CA LEU A 67 1.99 11.71 5.04
C LEU A 67 0.99 10.65 4.59
N ARG A 68 1.38 9.39 4.80
CA ARG A 68 0.57 8.20 4.49
C ARG A 68 0.15 7.56 5.79
N PHE A 69 -1.16 7.33 5.94
CA PHE A 69 -1.75 6.72 7.11
C PHE A 69 -2.25 5.31 6.75
N THR A 70 -1.89 4.31 7.55
CA THR A 70 -2.28 2.90 7.32
C THR A 70 -3.01 2.37 8.54
N TYR A 71 -4.22 1.84 8.34
CA TYR A 71 -5.02 1.27 9.43
C TYR A 71 -4.58 -0.17 9.69
N HIS A 72 -4.45 -0.54 10.98
CA HIS A 72 -4.21 -1.93 11.40
C HIS A 72 -5.42 -2.54 12.13
N VAL A 73 -6.34 -1.69 12.59
CA VAL A 73 -7.65 -2.07 13.11
C VAL A 73 -8.74 -1.23 12.45
N GLN A 74 -10.01 -1.60 12.67
CA GLN A 74 -11.17 -0.82 12.22
C GLN A 74 -11.84 -0.13 13.40
N ASP A 75 -12.52 0.99 13.14
CA ASP A 75 -13.35 1.65 14.16
C ASP A 75 -14.45 0.67 14.66
N GLY A 76 -14.65 0.63 15.98
CA GLY A 76 -15.52 -0.31 16.68
C GLY A 76 -14.82 -1.59 17.18
N VAL A 77 -13.56 -1.81 16.82
CA VAL A 77 -12.76 -2.95 17.29
C VAL A 77 -12.21 -2.68 18.70
N ARG A 78 -12.23 -3.73 19.54
CA ARG A 78 -11.59 -3.72 20.86
C ARG A 78 -10.09 -3.95 20.74
N VAL A 79 -9.30 -3.20 21.50
CA VAL A 79 -7.83 -3.27 21.55
C VAL A 79 -7.34 -3.45 22.99
N GLU A 80 -6.16 -4.03 23.13
CA GLU A 80 -5.43 -4.25 24.37
C GLU A 80 -4.08 -3.50 24.38
N PRO A 81 -3.46 -3.27 25.55
CA PRO A 81 -2.17 -2.60 25.64
C PRO A 81 -1.10 -3.30 24.78
N GLY A 82 -0.47 -2.54 23.88
CA GLY A 82 0.54 -3.03 22.95
C GLY A 82 0.03 -3.23 21.52
N ASP A 83 -1.29 -3.27 21.31
CA ASP A 83 -1.87 -3.41 19.98
C ASP A 83 -1.52 -2.22 19.09
N LEU A 84 -1.18 -2.53 17.83
CA LEU A 84 -0.94 -1.54 16.79
C LEU A 84 -2.27 -1.10 16.19
N VAL A 85 -2.61 0.17 16.37
CA VAL A 85 -3.88 0.76 15.91
C VAL A 85 -3.74 1.28 14.49
N ALA A 86 -2.68 2.05 14.23
CA ALA A 86 -2.39 2.64 12.93
C ALA A 86 -0.89 2.97 12.78
N GLU A 87 -0.46 3.15 11.54
CA GLU A 87 0.89 3.62 11.18
C GLU A 87 0.82 4.88 10.34
N VAL A 88 1.83 5.74 10.49
CA VAL A 88 2.01 6.96 9.72
C VAL A 88 3.44 7.00 9.20
N THR A 89 3.62 7.22 7.90
CA THR A 89 4.95 7.34 7.26
C THR A 89 4.99 8.62 6.43
N GLY A 90 6.12 9.31 6.42
CA GLY A 90 6.34 10.48 5.58
C GLY A 90 7.26 11.52 6.23
N PRO A 91 7.18 12.78 5.79
CA PRO A 91 8.04 13.85 6.30
C PRO A 91 7.93 14.03 7.82
N GLY A 92 9.07 13.93 8.51
CA GLY A 92 9.11 13.92 9.96
C GLY A 92 8.61 15.21 10.61
N ARG A 93 8.86 16.37 9.99
CA ARG A 93 8.35 17.66 10.47
C ARG A 93 6.82 17.72 10.43
N GLY A 94 6.22 17.32 9.31
CA GLY A 94 4.76 17.26 9.16
C GLY A 94 4.14 16.24 10.12
N MET A 95 4.78 15.08 10.29
CA MET A 95 4.32 14.02 11.19
C MET A 95 4.25 14.50 12.65
N LEU A 96 5.32 15.12 13.16
CA LEU A 96 5.36 15.59 14.55
C LEU A 96 4.41 16.77 14.78
N ALA A 97 4.29 17.69 13.82
CA ALA A 97 3.35 18.79 13.91
C ALA A 97 1.88 18.31 13.97
N ALA A 98 1.55 17.23 13.28
CA ALA A 98 0.19 16.67 13.26
C ALA A 98 -0.14 15.75 14.45
N GLU A 99 0.88 15.21 15.13
CA GLU A 99 0.72 14.13 16.12
C GLU A 99 -0.33 14.45 17.17
N ARG A 100 -0.20 15.59 17.84
CA ARG A 100 -1.06 15.93 18.99
C ARG A 100 -2.50 16.17 18.55
N ILE A 101 -2.70 16.85 17.43
CA ILE A 101 -4.02 17.10 16.83
C ILE A 101 -4.70 15.75 16.55
N ALA A 102 -4.04 14.87 15.80
CA ALA A 102 -4.60 13.58 15.41
C ALA A 102 -4.89 12.67 16.60
N LEU A 103 -3.96 12.57 17.56
CA LEU A 103 -4.14 11.78 18.77
C LEU A 103 -5.27 12.32 19.65
N ASN A 104 -5.41 13.63 19.81
CA ASN A 104 -6.50 14.21 20.62
C ASN A 104 -7.89 13.81 20.08
N PHE A 105 -8.10 13.85 18.76
CA PHE A 105 -9.34 13.35 18.16
C PHE A 105 -9.52 11.86 18.38
N LEU A 106 -8.51 11.05 18.03
CA LEU A 106 -8.59 9.59 18.11
C LEU A 106 -8.82 9.10 19.54
N GLN A 107 -8.09 9.64 20.52
CA GLN A 107 -8.20 9.29 21.93
C GLN A 107 -9.56 9.68 22.52
N ARG A 108 -10.06 10.88 22.19
CA ARG A 108 -11.38 11.35 22.66
C ARG A 108 -12.50 10.46 22.15
N LEU A 109 -12.53 10.21 20.83
CA LEU A 109 -13.58 9.41 20.20
C LEU A 109 -13.50 7.95 20.65
N SER A 110 -12.30 7.37 20.71
CA SER A 110 -12.11 6.03 21.26
C SER A 110 -12.53 5.93 22.72
N GLY A 111 -12.32 6.98 23.53
CA GLY A 111 -12.81 7.06 24.90
C GLY A 111 -14.33 6.96 25.01
N ILE A 112 -15.06 7.68 24.16
CA ILE A 112 -16.53 7.63 24.08
C ILE A 112 -17.01 6.24 23.65
N ALA A 113 -16.38 5.66 22.62
CA ALA A 113 -16.71 4.31 22.16
C ALA A 113 -16.46 3.26 23.25
N THR A 114 -15.35 3.40 23.99
CA THR A 114 -14.98 2.52 25.11
C THR A 114 -16.00 2.60 26.23
N LEU A 115 -16.37 3.81 26.67
CA LEU A 115 -17.38 3.98 27.71
C LEU A 115 -18.74 3.44 27.26
N THR A 116 -19.13 3.72 26.02
CA THR A 116 -20.39 3.21 25.46
C THR A 116 -20.42 1.69 25.44
N ARG A 117 -19.31 1.05 25.04
CA ARG A 117 -19.19 -0.42 25.07
C ARG A 117 -19.39 -0.97 26.48
N ALA A 118 -18.82 -0.32 27.50
CA ALA A 118 -19.02 -0.75 28.88
C ALA A 118 -20.50 -0.72 29.32
N PHE A 119 -21.26 0.31 28.92
CA PHE A 119 -22.71 0.35 29.17
C PHE A 119 -23.48 -0.71 28.40
N VAL A 120 -23.14 -0.93 27.12
CA VAL A 120 -23.76 -1.96 26.28
C VAL A 120 -23.52 -3.36 26.85
N ASP A 121 -22.29 -3.63 27.28
CA ASP A 121 -21.92 -4.91 27.88
C ASP A 121 -22.62 -5.12 29.23
N ALA A 122 -22.81 -4.05 30.03
CA ALA A 122 -23.49 -4.11 31.32
C ALA A 122 -24.99 -4.45 31.23
N VAL A 123 -25.62 -4.20 30.07
CA VAL A 123 -27.04 -4.55 29.82
C VAL A 123 -27.21 -5.78 28.94
N ALA A 124 -26.11 -6.47 28.60
CA ALA A 124 -26.15 -7.67 27.79
C ALA A 124 -27.06 -8.74 28.41
N GLY A 125 -27.91 -9.35 27.60
CA GLY A 125 -28.93 -10.30 28.05
C GLY A 125 -30.29 -9.67 28.39
N THR A 126 -30.39 -8.34 28.38
CA THR A 126 -31.68 -7.62 28.38
C THR A 126 -32.07 -7.17 26.96
N GLY A 127 -33.29 -6.66 26.79
CA GLY A 127 -33.72 -6.02 25.55
C GLY A 127 -33.33 -4.53 25.42
N ALA A 128 -32.74 -3.95 26.46
CA ALA A 128 -32.50 -2.51 26.54
C ALA A 128 -31.40 -2.05 25.59
N VAL A 129 -31.65 -0.94 24.90
CA VAL A 129 -30.69 -0.29 24.00
C VAL A 129 -30.14 0.98 24.63
N ILE A 130 -28.82 1.08 24.68
CA ILE A 130 -28.12 2.26 25.19
C ILE A 130 -28.17 3.40 24.16
N LEU A 131 -28.61 4.57 24.61
CA LEU A 131 -28.70 5.78 23.81
C LEU A 131 -27.77 6.88 24.31
N ASP A 132 -27.21 7.63 23.36
CA ASP A 132 -26.58 8.92 23.66
C ASP A 132 -27.61 10.04 23.89
N THR A 133 -27.12 11.24 24.16
CA THR A 133 -27.99 12.42 24.29
C THR A 133 -27.49 13.56 23.41
N ARG A 134 -28.04 14.76 23.59
CA ARG A 134 -27.52 15.99 22.96
C ARG A 134 -26.54 16.77 23.83
N LYS A 135 -26.16 16.22 25.00
CA LYS A 135 -25.15 16.79 25.91
C LYS A 135 -23.74 16.48 25.35
N THR A 136 -23.42 17.14 24.24
CA THR A 136 -22.17 16.97 23.48
C THR A 136 -21.32 18.22 23.58
N HIS A 137 -20.03 18.13 23.27
CA HIS A 137 -19.23 19.34 23.12
C HIS A 137 -19.75 20.17 21.94
N PRO A 138 -19.74 21.51 22.04
CA PRO A 138 -20.11 22.39 20.92
C PRO A 138 -19.28 22.06 19.67
N GLY A 139 -19.93 21.94 18.51
CA GLY A 139 -19.28 21.56 17.24
C GLY A 139 -18.98 20.06 17.06
N TYR A 140 -18.81 19.30 18.15
CA TYR A 140 -18.38 17.90 18.11
C TYR A 140 -19.50 16.86 17.96
N ARG A 141 -20.76 17.29 17.99
CA ARG A 141 -21.92 16.39 18.12
C ARG A 141 -21.90 15.20 17.16
N LEU A 142 -21.62 15.44 15.88
CA LEU A 142 -21.64 14.34 14.90
C LEU A 142 -20.52 13.32 15.16
N LEU A 143 -19.33 13.78 15.57
CA LEU A 143 -18.17 12.93 15.85
C LEU A 143 -18.40 12.13 17.14
N GLU A 144 -18.89 12.76 18.20
CA GLU A 144 -19.15 12.07 19.48
C GLU A 144 -20.25 11.02 19.35
N LYS A 145 -21.34 11.35 18.63
CA LYS A 145 -22.39 10.38 18.34
C LYS A 145 -21.93 9.28 17.36
N TYR A 146 -21.00 9.59 16.47
CA TYR A 146 -20.32 8.54 15.69
C TYR A 146 -19.58 7.56 16.60
N ALA A 147 -18.82 8.05 17.57
CA ALA A 147 -18.09 7.22 18.52
C ALA A 147 -19.02 6.35 19.40
N VAL A 148 -20.18 6.87 19.82
CA VAL A 148 -21.21 6.08 20.52
C VAL A 148 -21.61 4.85 19.69
N ARG A 149 -21.85 5.02 18.39
CA ARG A 149 -22.20 3.90 17.51
C ARG A 149 -21.07 2.88 17.37
N MET A 150 -19.82 3.33 17.33
CA MET A 150 -18.65 2.42 17.32
C MET A 150 -18.56 1.61 18.62
N GLY A 151 -18.98 2.21 19.75
CA GLY A 151 -19.15 1.51 21.02
C GLY A 151 -20.36 0.58 21.11
N GLY A 152 -21.22 0.53 20.07
CA GLY A 152 -22.42 -0.33 20.03
C GLY A 152 -23.71 0.31 20.56
N GLY A 153 -23.66 1.58 20.99
CA GLY A 153 -24.87 2.34 21.34
C GLY A 153 -25.63 2.81 20.09
N ARG A 154 -26.77 3.46 20.30
CA ARG A 154 -27.52 4.13 19.22
C ARG A 154 -27.68 5.62 19.52
N ASN A 155 -27.88 6.39 18.46
CA ASN A 155 -28.13 7.82 18.59
C ASN A 155 -29.60 8.03 18.98
N HIS A 156 -29.85 8.86 19.99
CA HIS A 156 -31.21 9.29 20.38
C HIS A 156 -31.80 10.21 19.29
N ARG A 157 -31.48 11.50 19.35
CA ARG A 157 -31.73 12.47 18.26
C ARG A 157 -30.49 13.29 17.94
N MET A 158 -30.37 13.72 16.69
CA MET A 158 -29.22 14.51 16.23
C MET A 158 -29.39 16.01 16.57
N SER A 159 -30.59 16.57 16.44
CA SER A 159 -30.86 18.00 16.65
C SER A 159 -32.24 18.28 17.27
N LEU A 160 -32.72 19.53 17.22
CA LEU A 160 -34.10 19.87 17.59
C LEU A 160 -35.11 19.59 16.47
N HIS A 161 -34.65 19.48 15.22
CA HIS A 161 -35.53 19.36 14.05
C HIS A 161 -35.77 17.91 13.63
N ASP A 162 -35.04 16.93 14.19
CA ASP A 162 -35.16 15.51 13.79
C ASP A 162 -36.15 14.72 14.66
N MET A 163 -36.50 15.23 15.84
CA MET A 163 -37.47 14.63 16.76
C MET A 163 -37.92 15.66 17.80
N MET A 164 -39.24 15.75 18.01
CA MET A 164 -39.83 16.56 19.08
C MET A 164 -39.70 15.83 20.42
N MET A 165 -39.29 16.56 21.44
CA MET A 165 -39.19 16.04 22.81
C MET A 165 -40.00 16.96 23.71
N VAL A 166 -41.18 16.48 24.12
CA VAL A 166 -42.13 17.19 24.97
C VAL A 166 -41.75 16.95 26.42
N LYS A 167 -40.97 17.89 26.97
CA LYS A 167 -40.53 17.89 28.37
C LYS A 167 -41.55 18.46 29.34
N ASP A 168 -41.32 18.22 30.64
CA ASP A 168 -42.03 18.83 31.78
C ASP A 168 -42.45 20.30 31.57
N ASN A 169 -41.51 21.16 31.18
CA ASN A 169 -41.74 22.59 31.02
C ASN A 169 -42.69 22.89 29.84
N HIS A 170 -42.66 22.07 28.79
CA HIS A 170 -43.58 22.21 27.66
C HIS A 170 -44.98 21.74 28.04
N ILE A 171 -45.08 20.65 28.82
CA ILE A 171 -46.33 20.11 29.34
C ILE A 171 -47.02 21.15 30.22
N ASP A 172 -46.29 21.70 31.19
CA ASP A 172 -46.79 22.70 32.11
C ASP A 172 -47.22 23.99 31.36
N ALA A 173 -46.42 24.43 30.36
CA ALA A 173 -46.76 25.59 29.53
C ALA A 173 -47.96 25.36 28.59
N ALA A 174 -48.16 24.12 28.13
CA ALA A 174 -49.26 23.77 27.23
C ALA A 174 -50.59 23.56 27.97
N GLY A 175 -50.55 23.38 29.30
CA GLY A 175 -51.71 23.10 30.15
C GLY A 175 -52.01 21.61 30.33
N GLY A 176 -51.01 20.73 30.15
CA GLY A 176 -51.12 19.28 30.35
C GLY A 176 -50.59 18.46 29.16
N ILE A 177 -50.38 17.15 29.40
CA ILE A 177 -49.75 16.21 28.44
C ILE A 177 -50.55 16.12 27.15
N THR A 178 -51.86 15.88 27.25
CA THR A 178 -52.76 15.76 26.09
C THR A 178 -52.66 16.99 25.19
N ALA A 179 -52.80 18.18 25.76
CA ALA A 179 -52.72 19.43 25.02
C ALA A 179 -51.34 19.65 24.38
N ALA A 180 -50.26 19.25 25.04
CA ALA A 180 -48.91 19.37 24.51
C ALA A 180 -48.70 18.45 23.30
N VAL A 181 -49.05 17.16 23.42
CA VAL A 181 -48.86 16.16 22.37
C VAL A 181 -49.76 16.42 21.16
N GLU A 182 -51.04 16.73 21.36
CA GLU A 182 -51.97 17.02 20.27
C GLU A 182 -51.52 18.25 19.45
N ARG A 183 -51.03 19.30 20.13
CA ARG A 183 -50.48 20.47 19.45
C ARG A 183 -49.19 20.14 18.72
N ALA A 184 -48.32 19.33 19.31
CA ALA A 184 -47.07 18.90 18.67
C ALA A 184 -47.36 18.11 17.39
N ARG A 185 -48.24 17.10 17.46
CA ARG A 185 -48.62 16.28 16.30
C ARG A 185 -49.37 17.09 15.24
N ALA A 186 -50.26 18.00 15.62
CA ALA A 186 -50.95 18.87 14.66
C ALA A 186 -49.98 19.84 13.96
N GLY A 187 -48.97 20.34 14.67
CA GLY A 187 -47.97 21.25 14.10
C GLY A 187 -46.95 20.56 13.19
N TYR A 188 -46.59 19.31 13.50
CA TYR A 188 -45.60 18.52 12.78
C TYR A 188 -46.04 17.05 12.67
N PRO A 189 -46.92 16.72 11.71
CA PRO A 189 -47.55 15.40 11.62
C PRO A 189 -46.57 14.23 11.52
N ASP A 190 -45.52 14.37 10.72
CA ASP A 190 -44.59 13.28 10.39
C ASP A 190 -43.35 13.22 11.28
N LEU A 191 -43.17 14.18 12.20
CA LEU A 191 -41.97 14.26 13.03
C LEU A 191 -42.15 13.41 14.30
N PRO A 192 -41.22 12.51 14.66
CA PRO A 192 -41.39 11.67 15.84
C PRO A 192 -41.52 12.49 17.13
N ILE A 193 -42.38 12.02 18.04
CA ILE A 193 -42.66 12.64 19.32
C ILE A 193 -42.23 11.70 20.44
N GLU A 194 -41.32 12.19 21.27
CA GLU A 194 -41.03 11.63 22.59
C GLU A 194 -41.64 12.52 23.67
N VAL A 195 -42.34 11.93 24.63
CA VAL A 195 -42.91 12.67 25.78
C VAL A 195 -42.28 12.21 27.08
N GLU A 196 -41.87 13.16 27.91
CA GLU A 196 -41.29 12.94 29.23
C GLU A 196 -42.42 12.88 30.27
N VAL A 197 -42.41 11.86 31.13
CA VAL A 197 -43.40 11.67 32.19
C VAL A 197 -42.71 11.56 33.56
N ARG A 198 -43.29 12.22 34.56
CA ARG A 198 -42.73 12.35 35.92
C ARG A 198 -43.21 11.25 36.87
N ASN A 199 -44.36 10.63 36.58
CA ASN A 199 -44.98 9.61 37.41
C ASN A 199 -45.90 8.69 36.58
N LEU A 200 -46.45 7.65 37.21
CA LEU A 200 -47.31 6.66 36.57
C LEU A 200 -48.67 7.22 36.11
N ASP A 201 -49.15 8.31 36.70
CA ASP A 201 -50.40 8.94 36.26
C ASP A 201 -50.21 9.70 34.95
N GLU A 202 -49.09 10.39 34.81
CA GLU A 202 -48.68 11.01 33.55
C GLU A 202 -48.42 9.97 32.45
N LEU A 203 -47.83 8.81 32.80
CA LEU A 203 -47.70 7.68 31.87
C LEU A 203 -49.06 7.21 31.35
N ARG A 204 -50.05 7.03 32.23
CA ARG A 204 -51.42 6.64 31.86
C ARG A 204 -52.10 7.66 30.96
N GLN A 205 -51.77 8.95 31.11
CA GLN A 205 -52.26 10.02 30.23
C GLN A 205 -51.58 10.01 28.85
N ALA A 206 -50.30 9.64 28.79
CA ALA A 206 -49.50 9.65 27.57
C ALA A 206 -49.77 8.45 26.65
N LEU A 207 -49.96 7.24 27.21
CA LEU A 207 -50.17 6.00 26.45
C LEU A 207 -51.29 6.01 25.40
N PRO A 208 -52.48 6.61 25.63
CA PRO A 208 -53.51 6.66 24.60
C PRO A 208 -53.25 7.69 23.48
N LEU A 209 -52.18 8.50 23.59
CA LEU A 209 -51.86 9.56 22.63
C LEU A 209 -50.93 9.04 21.53
N ASP A 210 -50.88 9.78 20.41
CA ASP A 210 -50.05 9.46 19.25
C ASP A 210 -48.58 9.89 19.45
N VAL A 211 -47.89 9.16 20.33
CA VAL A 211 -46.46 9.35 20.66
C VAL A 211 -45.63 8.14 20.22
N ASP A 212 -44.40 8.41 19.78
CA ASP A 212 -43.47 7.39 19.28
C ASP A 212 -42.65 6.76 20.41
N ARG A 213 -42.48 7.47 21.53
CA ARG A 213 -41.73 7.03 22.71
C ARG A 213 -42.14 7.77 23.97
N ILE A 214 -42.06 7.11 25.12
CA ILE A 214 -42.28 7.73 26.44
C ILE A 214 -41.00 7.61 27.27
N LEU A 215 -40.52 8.74 27.79
CA LEU A 215 -39.35 8.81 28.64
C LEU A 215 -39.76 8.91 30.12
N LEU A 216 -39.33 7.95 30.93
CA LEU A 216 -39.51 7.88 32.36
C LEU A 216 -38.40 8.69 33.05
N ASP A 217 -38.71 9.90 33.51
CA ASP A 217 -37.70 10.79 34.09
C ASP A 217 -37.50 10.53 35.59
N ASN A 218 -36.31 10.03 35.94
CA ASN A 218 -35.85 9.88 37.32
C ASN A 218 -36.80 9.05 38.23
N MET A 219 -37.55 8.11 37.64
CA MET A 219 -38.37 7.15 38.37
C MET A 219 -37.52 6.12 39.13
N SER A 220 -38.04 5.57 40.21
CA SER A 220 -37.43 4.45 40.92
C SER A 220 -37.52 3.14 40.13
N LEU A 221 -36.73 2.12 40.50
CA LEU A 221 -36.75 0.80 39.85
C LEU A 221 -38.14 0.12 39.95
N ASP A 222 -38.85 0.32 41.05
CA ASP A 222 -40.18 -0.26 41.25
C ASP A 222 -41.22 0.43 40.38
N GLU A 223 -41.18 1.77 40.31
CA GLU A 223 -42.02 2.54 39.39
C GLU A 223 -41.74 2.19 37.92
N MET A 224 -40.49 1.99 37.54
CA MET A 224 -40.15 1.58 36.17
C MET A 224 -40.70 0.19 35.81
N ARG A 225 -40.69 -0.78 36.74
CA ARG A 225 -41.31 -2.09 36.50
C ARG A 225 -42.83 -1.96 36.33
N GLU A 226 -43.47 -1.19 37.19
CA GLU A 226 -44.91 -0.92 37.07
C GLU A 226 -45.22 -0.18 35.75
N ALA A 227 -44.38 0.76 35.33
CA ALA A 227 -44.52 1.45 34.06
C ALA A 227 -44.44 0.50 32.86
N VAL A 228 -43.49 -0.45 32.87
CA VAL A 228 -43.36 -1.49 31.83
C VAL A 228 -44.61 -2.38 31.79
N GLU A 229 -45.15 -2.77 32.95
CA GLU A 229 -46.40 -3.54 33.04
C GLU A 229 -47.60 -2.75 32.49
N ILE A 230 -47.72 -1.45 32.84
CA ILE A 230 -48.81 -0.57 32.37
C ILE A 230 -48.73 -0.35 30.85
N ALA A 231 -47.53 -0.12 30.32
CA ALA A 231 -47.33 0.12 28.88
C ALA A 231 -47.57 -1.14 28.05
N ALA A 232 -47.31 -2.33 28.61
CA ALA A 232 -47.59 -3.63 27.99
C ALA A 232 -47.06 -3.77 26.54
N GLY A 233 -45.94 -3.09 26.23
CA GLY A 233 -45.32 -3.08 24.90
C GLY A 233 -46.06 -2.26 23.83
N LEU A 234 -47.07 -1.45 24.19
CA LEU A 234 -47.80 -0.59 23.25
C LEU A 234 -46.95 0.57 22.71
N THR A 235 -46.15 1.18 23.58
CA THR A 235 -45.25 2.29 23.26
C THR A 235 -43.89 2.01 23.88
N PRO A 236 -42.78 2.17 23.13
CA PRO A 236 -41.45 1.97 23.69
C PRO A 236 -41.16 2.91 24.85
N LEU A 237 -40.58 2.37 25.91
CA LEU A 237 -40.20 3.13 27.11
C LEU A 237 -38.70 3.41 27.14
N GLU A 238 -38.35 4.63 27.53
CA GLU A 238 -36.96 5.06 27.74
C GLU A 238 -36.73 5.48 29.18
N ALA A 239 -35.68 4.97 29.82
CA ALA A 239 -35.27 5.43 31.14
C ALA A 239 -34.20 6.52 31.05
N SER A 240 -34.30 7.54 31.90
CA SER A 240 -33.33 8.63 32.03
C SER A 240 -33.22 9.09 33.49
N GLY A 241 -32.10 9.73 33.82
CA GLY A 241 -31.81 10.26 35.16
C GLY A 241 -30.91 9.33 35.98
N ASN A 242 -29.84 9.89 36.56
CA ASN A 242 -28.89 9.20 37.45
C ASN A 242 -28.32 7.86 36.92
N VAL A 243 -28.25 7.70 35.59
CA VAL A 243 -27.72 6.49 34.94
C VAL A 243 -26.20 6.48 35.00
N ASN A 244 -25.64 5.40 35.55
CA ASN A 244 -24.21 5.12 35.60
C ASN A 244 -23.95 3.60 35.51
N LEU A 245 -22.68 3.17 35.47
CA LEU A 245 -22.33 1.75 35.31
C LEU A 245 -22.78 0.86 36.48
N GLU A 246 -23.00 1.42 37.66
CA GLU A 246 -23.49 0.69 38.84
C GLU A 246 -25.02 0.50 38.79
N THR A 247 -25.75 1.47 38.23
CA THR A 247 -27.22 1.46 38.20
C THR A 247 -27.80 0.86 36.92
N ILE A 248 -27.07 0.90 35.80
CA ILE A 248 -27.59 0.57 34.47
C ILE A 248 -28.19 -0.85 34.37
N ALA A 249 -27.53 -1.85 34.96
CA ALA A 249 -27.99 -3.24 34.86
C ALA A 249 -29.35 -3.44 35.53
N ALA A 250 -29.56 -2.79 36.68
CA ALA A 250 -30.84 -2.85 37.39
C ALA A 250 -31.95 -2.10 36.64
N ILE A 251 -31.62 -0.96 36.02
CA ILE A 251 -32.54 -0.21 35.15
C ILE A 251 -32.96 -1.06 33.96
N ALA A 252 -32.00 -1.68 33.25
CA ALA A 252 -32.29 -2.54 32.10
C ALA A 252 -33.14 -3.76 32.47
N ALA A 253 -32.91 -4.34 33.65
CA ALA A 253 -33.69 -5.47 34.17
C ALA A 253 -35.16 -5.13 34.49
N THR A 254 -35.55 -3.84 34.50
CA THR A 254 -36.96 -3.45 34.63
C THR A 254 -37.78 -3.78 33.38
N GLY A 255 -37.13 -3.94 32.23
CA GLY A 255 -37.78 -4.24 30.94
C GLY A 255 -37.99 -3.03 30.03
N VAL A 256 -37.44 -1.86 30.35
CA VAL A 256 -37.43 -0.70 29.45
C VAL A 256 -36.67 -0.99 28.15
N ASP A 257 -37.12 -0.40 27.04
CA ASP A 257 -36.55 -0.63 25.71
C ASP A 257 -35.28 0.19 25.47
N TYR A 258 -35.21 1.38 26.05
CA TYR A 258 -34.10 2.32 25.85
C TYR A 258 -33.60 2.89 27.16
N ILE A 259 -32.31 3.23 27.21
CA ILE A 259 -31.73 3.96 28.35
C ILE A 259 -30.82 5.07 27.83
N SER A 260 -31.17 6.32 28.15
CA SER A 260 -30.40 7.51 27.76
C SER A 260 -29.29 7.82 28.73
N VAL A 261 -28.05 7.87 28.24
CA VAL A 261 -26.85 8.09 29.06
C VAL A 261 -26.11 9.34 28.58
N GLY A 262 -26.28 10.45 29.32
CA GLY A 262 -25.61 11.71 29.00
C GLY A 262 -24.08 11.64 29.09
N ALA A 263 -23.57 10.90 30.08
CA ALA A 263 -22.15 10.82 30.40
C ALA A 263 -21.30 10.25 29.25
N LEU A 264 -21.90 9.52 28.30
CA LEU A 264 -21.19 8.92 27.16
C LEU A 264 -20.41 9.95 26.36
N THR A 265 -20.96 11.14 26.12
CA THR A 265 -20.36 12.13 25.21
C THR A 265 -19.61 13.24 25.94
N HIS A 266 -20.08 13.71 27.10
CA HIS A 266 -19.45 14.81 27.83
C HIS A 266 -18.48 14.39 28.93
N SER A 267 -18.51 13.13 29.38
CA SER A 267 -17.73 12.65 30.54
C SER A 267 -16.84 11.45 30.25
N ALA A 268 -16.82 10.92 29.03
CA ALA A 268 -15.94 9.81 28.69
C ALA A 268 -14.45 10.19 28.84
N PRO A 269 -13.66 9.41 29.59
CA PRO A 269 -12.22 9.59 29.63
C PRO A 269 -11.62 9.25 28.26
N ALA A 270 -10.60 9.98 27.85
CA ALA A 270 -9.87 9.68 26.61
C ALA A 270 -9.18 8.30 26.72
N LEU A 271 -9.21 7.53 25.63
CA LEU A 271 -8.45 6.27 25.57
C LEU A 271 -6.95 6.58 25.53
N ASP A 272 -6.14 5.84 26.29
CA ASP A 272 -4.69 6.06 26.30
C ASP A 272 -4.07 5.42 25.05
N LEU A 273 -3.62 6.27 24.13
CA LEU A 273 -2.93 5.92 22.90
C LEU A 273 -1.66 6.76 22.81
N SER A 274 -0.59 6.19 22.28
CA SER A 274 0.65 6.94 22.04
C SER A 274 1.16 6.67 20.64
N MET A 275 1.77 7.67 20.00
CA MET A 275 2.57 7.45 18.81
C MET A 275 4.02 7.22 19.19
N LYS A 276 4.63 6.15 18.69
CA LYS A 276 6.07 5.92 18.79
C LYS A 276 6.70 6.21 17.44
N ILE A 277 7.69 7.10 17.41
CA ILE A 277 8.43 7.42 16.19
C ILE A 277 9.71 6.59 16.11
N SER A 278 10.08 6.23 14.89
CA SER A 278 11.38 5.64 14.58
C SER A 278 11.90 6.23 13.28
N ASN A 279 13.22 6.36 13.20
CA ASN A 279 13.89 6.56 11.92
C ASN A 279 13.91 5.20 11.21
N LEU A 280 13.29 5.12 10.02
CA LEU A 280 13.16 3.87 9.26
C LEU A 280 14.51 3.27 8.88
N GLN A 281 15.50 4.11 8.58
CA GLN A 281 16.85 3.66 8.23
C GLN A 281 17.56 3.04 9.44
N SER A 282 17.40 3.62 10.63
CA SER A 282 17.91 3.03 11.88
C SER A 282 17.20 1.72 12.17
N LEU A 283 15.87 1.68 12.03
CA LEU A 283 15.07 0.49 12.25
C LEU A 283 15.52 -0.68 11.34
N ILE A 284 15.70 -0.42 10.04
CA ILE A 284 16.19 -1.45 9.10
C ILE A 284 17.58 -1.93 9.51
N SER A 285 18.46 -1.02 9.92
CA SER A 285 19.81 -1.38 10.38
C SER A 285 19.78 -2.27 11.62
N ASP A 286 18.93 -1.93 12.60
CA ASP A 286 18.76 -2.70 13.84
C ASP A 286 18.14 -4.08 13.56
N LEU A 287 17.11 -4.16 12.70
CA LEU A 287 16.48 -5.41 12.30
C LEU A 287 17.44 -6.31 11.51
N LYS A 288 18.22 -5.73 10.60
CA LYS A 288 19.25 -6.45 9.86
C LYS A 288 20.30 -7.03 10.80
N SER A 289 20.73 -6.24 11.78
CA SER A 289 21.66 -6.70 12.84
C SER A 289 21.04 -7.82 13.70
N GLN A 290 19.76 -7.70 14.09
CA GLN A 290 19.04 -8.70 14.85
C GLN A 290 18.90 -10.04 14.10
N LEU A 291 18.61 -9.98 12.79
CA LEU A 291 18.46 -11.17 11.94
C LEU A 291 19.81 -11.80 11.59
N GLY A 292 20.89 -11.02 11.58
CA GLY A 292 22.26 -11.49 11.36
C GLY A 292 22.42 -12.29 10.07
N ASP A 293 23.24 -13.34 10.11
CA ASP A 293 23.55 -14.19 8.95
C ASP A 293 22.36 -14.99 8.41
N SER A 294 21.23 -14.98 9.13
CA SER A 294 19.99 -15.63 8.64
C SER A 294 19.28 -14.82 7.55
N LEU A 295 19.70 -13.58 7.30
CA LEU A 295 19.13 -12.67 6.30
C LEU A 295 20.20 -12.28 5.26
N VAL A 296 19.79 -12.25 3.99
CA VAL A 296 20.51 -11.54 2.93
C VAL A 296 19.55 -10.63 2.16
N ILE A 297 19.97 -9.38 1.93
CA ILE A 297 19.23 -8.38 1.15
C ILE A 297 19.93 -8.18 -0.19
N LEU A 298 19.20 -8.36 -1.29
CA LEU A 298 19.71 -8.19 -2.65
C LEU A 298 19.15 -6.91 -3.24
N GLY A 299 20.01 -6.03 -3.78
CA GLY A 299 19.61 -4.76 -4.38
C GLY A 299 19.97 -4.67 -5.85
N HIS A 300 18.97 -4.52 -6.72
CA HIS A 300 19.24 -4.22 -8.14
C HIS A 300 19.78 -2.79 -8.31
N HIS A 301 20.66 -2.56 -9.29
CA HIS A 301 21.28 -1.24 -9.54
C HIS A 301 20.29 -0.08 -9.78
N TYR A 302 19.05 -0.39 -10.19
CA TYR A 302 17.99 0.61 -10.41
C TYR A 302 17.22 0.98 -9.14
N GLN A 303 17.55 0.39 -7.98
CA GLN A 303 16.89 0.75 -6.73
C GLN A 303 17.19 2.18 -6.31
N LYS A 304 16.31 2.75 -5.50
CA LYS A 304 16.54 4.03 -4.82
C LYS A 304 17.63 3.90 -3.77
N ASP A 305 18.39 4.97 -3.55
CA ASP A 305 19.51 4.96 -2.59
C ASP A 305 19.06 4.66 -1.16
N GLY A 306 17.89 5.18 -0.78
CA GLY A 306 17.24 4.87 0.48
C GLY A 306 17.06 3.37 0.74
N VAL A 307 16.92 2.54 -0.30
CA VAL A 307 16.75 1.08 -0.20
C VAL A 307 18.08 0.36 -0.44
N ILE A 308 18.80 0.70 -1.52
CA ILE A 308 20.00 -0.03 -1.97
C ILE A 308 21.16 0.04 -0.96
N GLN A 309 21.17 1.05 -0.08
CA GLN A 309 22.14 1.16 1.00
C GLN A 309 22.11 -0.05 1.96
N PHE A 310 20.97 -0.73 2.07
CA PHE A 310 20.81 -1.89 2.94
C PHE A 310 21.14 -3.22 2.27
N ALA A 311 21.38 -3.23 0.96
CA ALA A 311 21.70 -4.44 0.22
C ALA A 311 23.08 -4.99 0.62
N ASP A 312 23.14 -6.30 0.90
CA ASP A 312 24.39 -7.05 1.08
C ASP A 312 25.09 -7.26 -0.27
N PHE A 313 24.29 -7.48 -1.31
CA PHE A 313 24.79 -7.61 -2.69
C PHE A 313 24.08 -6.62 -3.61
N ARG A 314 24.89 -5.92 -4.43
CA ARG A 314 24.42 -5.05 -5.51
C ARG A 314 24.81 -5.67 -6.85
N GLY A 315 23.87 -5.73 -7.79
CA GLY A 315 24.12 -6.44 -9.04
C GLY A 315 22.99 -6.41 -10.05
N ASP A 316 23.26 -7.08 -11.17
CA ASP A 316 22.23 -7.50 -12.11
C ASP A 316 21.47 -8.73 -11.59
N SER A 317 20.32 -9.03 -12.20
CA SER A 317 19.38 -10.07 -11.76
C SER A 317 20.05 -11.44 -11.51
N LEU A 318 21.00 -11.83 -12.36
CA LEU A 318 21.59 -13.15 -12.32
C LEU A 318 22.70 -13.26 -11.29
N LYS A 319 23.58 -12.25 -11.24
CA LYS A 319 24.63 -12.18 -10.22
C LYS A 319 23.99 -12.22 -8.83
N LEU A 320 22.95 -11.42 -8.60
CA LEU A 320 22.22 -11.40 -7.34
C LEU A 320 21.63 -12.77 -6.96
N ALA A 321 20.98 -13.46 -7.91
CA ALA A 321 20.39 -14.77 -7.63
C ALA A 321 21.46 -15.83 -7.27
N ARG A 322 22.64 -15.77 -7.89
CA ARG A 322 23.78 -16.64 -7.56
C ARG A 322 24.39 -16.31 -6.20
N ASP A 323 24.64 -15.04 -5.93
CA ASP A 323 25.23 -14.57 -4.67
C ASP A 323 24.35 -15.04 -3.50
N ALA A 324 23.02 -14.90 -3.63
CA ALA A 324 22.06 -15.36 -2.63
C ALA A 324 22.04 -16.88 -2.43
N ALA A 325 22.10 -17.66 -3.51
CA ALA A 325 22.14 -19.12 -3.44
C ALA A 325 23.44 -19.64 -2.79
N ASN A 326 24.52 -18.85 -2.82
CA ASN A 326 25.80 -19.17 -2.18
C ASN A 326 25.83 -18.82 -0.68
N CYS A 327 24.91 -17.97 -0.20
CA CYS A 327 24.76 -17.63 1.22
C CYS A 327 24.08 -18.76 2.00
N ARG A 328 24.82 -19.84 2.30
CA ARG A 328 24.27 -21.05 2.93
C ARG A 328 23.69 -20.85 4.33
N GLU A 329 24.12 -19.82 5.03
CA GLU A 329 23.64 -19.46 6.38
C GLU A 329 22.33 -18.66 6.33
N ALA A 330 22.05 -18.00 5.20
CA ALA A 330 20.85 -17.20 5.01
C ALA A 330 19.63 -18.09 4.86
N LYS A 331 18.67 -17.94 5.78
CA LYS A 331 17.33 -18.54 5.72
C LYS A 331 16.37 -17.68 4.91
N TYR A 332 16.57 -16.37 4.93
CA TYR A 332 15.70 -15.39 4.31
C TYR A 332 16.48 -14.57 3.28
N ILE A 333 15.94 -14.48 2.07
CA ILE A 333 16.48 -13.68 0.97
C ILE A 333 15.45 -12.62 0.65
N VAL A 334 15.73 -11.36 0.95
CA VAL A 334 14.85 -10.23 0.58
C VAL A 334 15.35 -9.62 -0.72
N PHE A 335 14.57 -9.76 -1.79
CA PHE A 335 14.92 -9.26 -3.11
C PHE A 335 14.35 -7.85 -3.33
N CYS A 336 15.19 -6.82 -3.18
CA CYS A 336 14.86 -5.44 -3.52
C CYS A 336 15.02 -5.19 -5.03
N GLY A 337 14.04 -5.67 -5.79
CA GLY A 337 13.98 -5.59 -7.25
C GLY A 337 12.55 -5.85 -7.73
N VAL A 338 12.42 -6.47 -8.90
CA VAL A 338 11.11 -6.82 -9.48
C VAL A 338 10.84 -8.32 -9.44
N HIS A 339 9.57 -8.71 -9.54
CA HIS A 339 9.06 -10.05 -9.26
C HIS A 339 9.81 -11.17 -9.98
N PHE A 340 10.05 -11.06 -11.30
CA PHE A 340 10.76 -12.10 -12.04
C PHE A 340 12.21 -12.33 -11.56
N MET A 341 12.85 -11.31 -10.98
CA MET A 341 14.19 -11.43 -10.42
C MET A 341 14.13 -12.24 -9.11
N ALA A 342 13.13 -11.97 -8.29
CA ALA A 342 12.84 -12.74 -7.08
C ALA A 342 12.44 -14.20 -7.43
N GLU A 343 11.69 -14.43 -8.51
CA GLU A 343 11.43 -15.79 -9.01
C GLU A 343 12.72 -16.50 -9.43
N THR A 344 13.64 -15.80 -10.10
CA THR A 344 14.94 -16.36 -10.49
C THR A 344 15.76 -16.73 -9.26
N ALA A 345 15.77 -15.89 -8.23
CA ALA A 345 16.38 -16.23 -6.95
C ALA A 345 15.69 -17.43 -6.28
N ALA A 346 14.36 -17.51 -6.32
CA ALA A 346 13.60 -18.63 -5.76
C ALA A 346 13.85 -19.95 -6.50
N ILE A 347 14.04 -19.91 -7.83
CA ILE A 347 14.41 -21.09 -8.63
C ILE A 347 15.80 -21.61 -8.23
N LEU A 348 16.76 -20.72 -7.94
CA LEU A 348 18.14 -21.09 -7.59
C LEU A 348 18.37 -21.30 -6.09
N ALA A 349 17.41 -20.89 -5.25
CA ALA A 349 17.47 -21.02 -3.81
C ALA A 349 17.75 -22.47 -3.36
N GLN A 350 18.53 -22.60 -2.29
CA GLN A 350 18.82 -23.89 -1.65
C GLN A 350 17.66 -24.32 -0.75
N PRO A 351 17.53 -25.64 -0.45
CA PRO A 351 16.55 -26.11 0.52
C PRO A 351 16.67 -25.37 1.87
N GLY A 352 15.55 -24.83 2.35
CA GLY A 352 15.48 -24.05 3.60
C GLY A 352 15.65 -22.55 3.43
N GLN A 353 15.98 -22.05 2.22
CA GLN A 353 15.97 -20.62 1.93
C GLN A 353 14.59 -20.18 1.45
N THR A 354 14.10 -19.06 1.98
CA THR A 354 12.84 -18.44 1.58
C THR A 354 13.12 -17.10 0.93
N VAL A 355 12.65 -16.90 -0.30
CA VAL A 355 12.75 -15.62 -1.01
C VAL A 355 11.51 -14.79 -0.74
N LEU A 356 11.70 -13.52 -0.39
CA LEU A 356 10.66 -12.54 -0.13
C LEU A 356 10.87 -11.30 -1.01
N ILE A 357 9.79 -10.59 -1.31
CA ILE A 357 9.83 -9.31 -2.02
C ILE A 357 9.09 -8.21 -1.22
N PRO A 358 9.67 -7.02 -1.04
CA PRO A 358 9.00 -5.94 -0.30
C PRO A 358 7.62 -5.56 -0.87
N ASP A 359 7.44 -5.67 -2.19
CA ASP A 359 6.17 -5.43 -2.86
C ASP A 359 5.91 -6.47 -3.95
N ARG A 360 4.76 -7.15 -3.88
CA ARG A 360 4.35 -8.15 -4.89
C ARG A 360 3.95 -7.51 -6.21
N GLU A 361 3.55 -6.25 -6.22
CA GLU A 361 3.16 -5.49 -7.42
C GLU A 361 4.37 -4.93 -8.17
N ALA A 362 5.60 -5.09 -7.64
CA ALA A 362 6.84 -4.72 -8.32
C ALA A 362 7.13 -5.66 -9.50
N GLY A 363 6.30 -5.60 -10.55
CA GLY A 363 6.45 -6.38 -11.78
C GLY A 363 7.41 -5.75 -12.79
N CYS A 364 7.38 -6.23 -14.03
CA CYS A 364 8.11 -5.62 -15.14
C CYS A 364 7.23 -5.62 -16.39
N PRO A 365 6.78 -4.45 -16.89
CA PRO A 365 5.91 -4.41 -18.06
C PRO A 365 6.47 -5.15 -19.28
N LEU A 366 7.80 -5.13 -19.49
CA LEU A 366 8.45 -5.89 -20.55
C LEU A 366 8.31 -7.41 -20.36
N ALA A 367 8.42 -7.91 -19.12
CA ALA A 367 8.25 -9.33 -18.83
C ALA A 367 6.81 -9.80 -19.11
N GLU A 368 5.83 -8.92 -18.90
CA GLU A 368 4.41 -9.17 -19.19
C GLU A 368 4.04 -9.01 -20.68
N MET A 369 4.96 -8.53 -21.54
CA MET A 369 4.71 -8.44 -22.99
C MET A 369 4.81 -9.79 -23.70
N ALA A 370 5.26 -10.84 -23.00
CA ALA A 370 5.19 -12.22 -23.46
C ALA A 370 4.66 -13.09 -22.32
N ASP A 371 3.66 -13.91 -22.61
CA ASP A 371 3.19 -14.95 -21.71
C ASP A 371 3.40 -16.34 -22.33
N LEU A 372 3.16 -17.39 -21.54
CA LEU A 372 3.39 -18.75 -21.97
C LEU A 372 2.47 -19.17 -23.12
N GLU A 373 1.21 -18.75 -23.10
CA GLU A 373 0.21 -19.14 -24.09
C GLU A 373 0.58 -18.58 -25.47
N ASP A 374 0.92 -17.29 -25.51
CA ASP A 374 1.37 -16.60 -26.73
C ASP A 374 2.66 -17.23 -27.29
N VAL A 375 3.61 -17.60 -26.42
CA VAL A 375 4.88 -18.21 -26.85
C VAL A 375 4.68 -19.66 -27.33
N GLU A 376 3.82 -20.44 -26.69
CA GLU A 376 3.46 -21.79 -27.14
C GLU A 376 2.71 -21.75 -28.48
N GLN A 377 1.80 -20.79 -28.66
CA GLN A 377 1.14 -20.56 -29.94
C GLN A 377 2.13 -20.17 -31.03
N ALA A 378 3.05 -19.24 -30.74
CA ALA A 378 4.11 -18.87 -31.67
C ALA A 378 4.99 -20.06 -32.06
N TRP A 379 5.32 -20.92 -31.09
CA TRP A 379 6.09 -22.14 -31.33
C TRP A 379 5.34 -23.12 -32.25
N ALA A 380 4.04 -23.31 -32.01
CA ALA A 380 3.19 -24.15 -32.85
C ALA A 380 3.07 -23.61 -34.28
N GLU A 381 2.92 -22.30 -34.47
CA GLU A 381 2.88 -21.66 -35.78
C GLU A 381 4.21 -21.76 -36.53
N LEU A 382 5.33 -21.58 -35.85
CA LEU A 382 6.65 -21.84 -36.42
C LEU A 382 6.80 -23.31 -36.85
N GLY A 383 6.26 -24.25 -36.08
CA GLY A 383 6.20 -25.67 -36.41
C GLY A 383 5.40 -26.00 -37.67
N GLN A 384 4.50 -25.12 -38.11
CA GLN A 384 3.80 -25.28 -39.40
C GLN A 384 4.65 -24.83 -40.59
N ALA A 385 5.68 -24.01 -40.37
CA ALA A 385 6.53 -23.45 -41.42
C ALA A 385 7.91 -24.13 -41.53
N MET A 386 8.39 -24.79 -40.46
CA MET A 386 9.70 -25.44 -40.38
C MET A 386 9.76 -26.51 -39.27
N ASP A 387 10.83 -27.31 -39.20
CA ASP A 387 11.06 -28.23 -38.08
C ASP A 387 11.54 -27.45 -36.84
N VAL A 388 10.60 -26.83 -36.13
CA VAL A 388 10.88 -25.86 -35.07
C VAL A 388 11.82 -26.41 -33.98
N GLU A 389 11.70 -27.69 -33.63
CA GLU A 389 12.53 -28.35 -32.60
C GLU A 389 13.99 -28.56 -33.03
N ARG A 390 14.26 -28.61 -34.34
CA ARG A 390 15.61 -28.74 -34.89
C ARG A 390 16.18 -27.43 -35.41
N GLU A 391 15.32 -26.51 -35.82
CA GLU A 391 15.72 -25.32 -36.55
C GLU A 391 15.72 -24.03 -35.71
N VAL A 392 14.95 -23.97 -34.61
CA VAL A 392 14.78 -22.75 -33.81
C VAL A 392 15.25 -22.97 -32.37
N THR A 393 16.08 -22.09 -31.83
CA THR A 393 16.42 -22.05 -30.40
C THR A 393 15.58 -20.95 -29.71
N PRO A 394 14.75 -21.26 -28.71
CA PRO A 394 14.04 -20.24 -27.94
C PRO A 394 14.98 -19.64 -26.89
N ILE A 395 15.13 -18.32 -26.90
CA ILE A 395 15.94 -17.57 -25.95
C ILE A 395 15.04 -16.54 -25.27
N THR A 396 14.92 -16.66 -23.95
CA THR A 396 14.21 -15.66 -23.15
C THR A 396 15.20 -14.77 -22.42
N TYR A 397 14.99 -13.46 -22.46
CA TYR A 397 15.69 -12.53 -21.59
C TYR A 397 15.28 -12.77 -20.13
N VAL A 398 16.17 -12.54 -19.17
CA VAL A 398 15.90 -12.77 -17.74
C VAL A 398 14.65 -12.03 -17.26
N ASN A 399 14.32 -10.90 -17.90
CA ASN A 399 13.08 -10.14 -17.74
C ASN A 399 11.89 -10.87 -18.39
N SER A 400 11.54 -12.03 -17.83
CA SER A 400 10.46 -12.92 -18.27
C SER A 400 9.96 -13.73 -17.06
N SER A 401 8.76 -14.29 -17.12
CA SER A 401 8.26 -15.16 -16.05
C SER A 401 9.07 -16.45 -15.90
N ALA A 402 8.98 -17.10 -14.73
CA ALA A 402 9.50 -18.45 -14.53
C ALA A 402 8.96 -19.46 -15.56
N ALA A 403 7.71 -19.33 -15.98
CA ALA A 403 7.07 -20.20 -16.97
C ALA A 403 7.75 -20.12 -18.34
N LEU A 404 8.14 -18.92 -18.78
CA LEU A 404 8.88 -18.72 -20.03
C LEU A 404 10.30 -19.27 -19.97
N LYS A 405 10.96 -19.18 -18.81
CA LYS A 405 12.26 -19.84 -18.58
C LYS A 405 12.11 -21.36 -18.68
N ALA A 406 11.04 -21.92 -18.11
CA ALA A 406 10.73 -23.34 -18.19
C ALA A 406 10.46 -23.79 -19.64
N PHE A 407 9.72 -23.01 -20.41
CA PHE A 407 9.51 -23.23 -21.84
C PHE A 407 10.86 -23.33 -22.59
N CYS A 408 11.75 -22.35 -22.41
CA CYS A 408 13.10 -22.42 -22.98
C CYS A 408 13.84 -23.69 -22.56
N GLY A 409 13.76 -24.08 -21.28
CA GLY A 409 14.39 -25.30 -20.77
C GLY A 409 13.94 -26.56 -21.51
N ARG A 410 12.62 -26.73 -21.68
CA ARG A 410 11.99 -27.86 -22.37
C ARG A 410 12.36 -27.95 -23.85
N HIS A 411 12.44 -26.82 -24.55
CA HIS A 411 12.66 -26.77 -25.99
C HIS A 411 14.14 -26.63 -26.39
N GLY A 412 15.07 -26.97 -25.49
CA GLY A 412 16.52 -26.93 -25.76
C GLY A 412 17.12 -25.51 -25.82
N GLY A 413 16.36 -24.51 -25.38
CA GLY A 413 16.76 -23.11 -25.27
C GLY A 413 17.40 -22.75 -23.93
N LEU A 414 17.52 -21.45 -23.69
CA LEU A 414 18.18 -20.90 -22.51
C LEU A 414 17.72 -19.48 -22.18
N VAL A 415 18.15 -18.98 -21.03
CA VAL A 415 17.96 -17.59 -20.62
C VAL A 415 19.14 -16.73 -21.11
N CYS A 416 18.96 -15.42 -21.26
CA CYS A 416 20.08 -14.48 -21.39
C CYS A 416 19.92 -13.27 -20.46
N THR A 417 21.00 -12.51 -20.26
CA THR A 417 20.98 -11.15 -19.70
C THR A 417 21.55 -10.17 -20.73
N SER A 418 21.47 -8.86 -20.47
CA SER A 418 22.15 -7.87 -21.31
C SER A 418 23.68 -7.99 -21.25
N SER A 419 24.23 -8.64 -20.21
CA SER A 419 25.67 -8.87 -20.05
C SER A 419 26.20 -10.03 -20.92
N ASN A 420 25.38 -11.02 -21.27
CA ASN A 420 25.83 -12.21 -22.01
C ASN A 420 25.02 -12.53 -23.28
N ALA A 421 24.09 -11.66 -23.70
CA ALA A 421 23.23 -11.87 -24.87
C ALA A 421 24.02 -12.25 -26.14
N GLN A 422 25.19 -11.64 -26.37
CA GLN A 422 26.04 -11.95 -27.53
C GLN A 422 26.57 -13.38 -27.47
N ALA A 423 27.06 -13.82 -26.31
CA ALA A 423 27.57 -15.18 -26.13
C ALA A 423 26.44 -16.22 -26.27
N VAL A 424 25.26 -15.92 -25.71
CA VAL A 424 24.07 -16.76 -25.84
C VAL A 424 23.59 -16.88 -27.28
N LEU A 425 23.55 -15.78 -28.04
CA LEU A 425 23.17 -15.83 -29.46
C LEU A 425 24.19 -16.62 -30.30
N THR A 426 25.49 -16.48 -30.03
CA THR A 426 26.53 -17.28 -30.68
C THR A 426 26.31 -18.76 -30.40
N TRP A 427 26.16 -19.14 -29.13
CA TRP A 427 25.91 -20.51 -28.71
C TRP A 427 24.69 -21.13 -29.41
N ALA A 428 23.61 -20.35 -29.54
CA ALA A 428 22.36 -20.79 -30.14
C ALA A 428 22.49 -20.99 -31.66
N LEU A 429 23.12 -20.03 -32.35
CA LEU A 429 23.28 -20.05 -33.82
C LEU A 429 24.32 -21.08 -34.31
N GLU A 430 25.25 -21.50 -33.46
CA GLU A 430 26.15 -22.62 -33.74
C GLU A 430 25.41 -23.98 -33.74
N ARG A 431 24.25 -24.06 -33.05
CA ARG A 431 23.50 -25.32 -32.85
C ARG A 431 22.28 -25.43 -33.73
N ARG A 432 21.53 -24.33 -33.88
CA ARG A 432 20.34 -24.26 -34.72
C ARG A 432 20.42 -23.01 -35.60
N PRO A 433 19.93 -23.06 -36.84
CA PRO A 433 20.04 -21.95 -37.79
C PRO A 433 19.30 -20.68 -37.36
N ARG A 434 18.33 -20.77 -36.43
CA ARG A 434 17.44 -19.66 -36.06
C ARG A 434 17.25 -19.53 -34.55
N VAL A 435 16.88 -18.32 -34.14
CA VAL A 435 16.55 -18.00 -32.74
C VAL A 435 15.17 -17.34 -32.66
N LEU A 436 14.35 -17.76 -31.71
CA LEU A 436 13.20 -16.99 -31.23
C LEU A 436 13.62 -16.26 -29.95
N PHE A 437 13.75 -14.93 -30.02
CA PHE A 437 14.25 -14.08 -28.94
C PHE A 437 13.11 -13.25 -28.34
N PHE A 438 12.88 -13.36 -27.05
CA PHE A 438 11.77 -12.69 -26.36
C PHE A 438 12.12 -12.28 -24.92
N PRO A 439 11.38 -11.35 -24.29
CA PRO A 439 10.38 -10.47 -24.91
C PRO A 439 10.98 -9.23 -25.58
N ASP A 440 12.24 -8.87 -25.32
CA ASP A 440 12.78 -7.58 -25.77
C ASP A 440 13.35 -7.58 -27.19
N GLN A 441 12.68 -6.89 -28.12
CA GLN A 441 13.14 -6.79 -29.50
C GLN A 441 14.47 -6.04 -29.64
N HIS A 442 14.74 -5.06 -28.79
CA HIS A 442 15.86 -4.15 -28.93
C HIS A 442 17.14 -4.82 -28.47
N LEU A 443 17.11 -5.49 -27.32
CA LEU A 443 18.23 -6.32 -26.87
C LEU A 443 18.60 -7.36 -27.95
N GLY A 444 17.61 -8.11 -28.45
CA GLY A 444 17.84 -9.11 -29.49
C GLY A 444 18.40 -8.50 -30.79
N ARG A 445 17.78 -7.41 -31.29
CA ARG A 445 18.17 -6.73 -32.52
C ARG A 445 19.56 -6.12 -32.45
N ASN A 446 19.82 -5.33 -31.41
CA ASN A 446 21.08 -4.62 -31.25
C ASN A 446 22.24 -5.60 -31.07
N THR A 447 22.02 -6.69 -30.32
CA THR A 447 23.02 -7.75 -30.19
C THR A 447 23.27 -8.46 -31.52
N ALA A 448 22.22 -8.89 -32.23
CA ALA A 448 22.35 -9.57 -33.51
C ALA A 448 23.01 -8.68 -34.58
N LYS A 449 22.71 -7.38 -34.59
CA LYS A 449 23.29 -6.40 -35.52
C LYS A 449 24.77 -6.22 -35.25
N LYS A 450 25.17 -6.13 -33.98
CA LYS A 450 26.59 -6.08 -33.57
C LYS A 450 27.36 -7.34 -33.99
N MET A 451 26.68 -8.48 -34.06
CA MET A 451 27.23 -9.75 -34.59
C MET A 451 27.28 -9.82 -36.13
N GLY A 452 26.85 -8.77 -36.84
CA GLY A 452 26.86 -8.72 -38.30
C GLY A 452 25.68 -9.42 -38.97
N ILE A 453 24.62 -9.78 -38.25
CA ILE A 453 23.41 -10.34 -38.84
C ILE A 453 22.65 -9.22 -39.57
N PRO A 454 22.27 -9.38 -40.85
CA PRO A 454 21.54 -8.34 -41.59
C PRO A 454 20.14 -8.10 -41.02
N LEU A 455 19.67 -6.85 -41.05
CA LEU A 455 18.30 -6.50 -40.61
C LEU A 455 17.21 -7.24 -41.40
N ALA A 456 17.46 -7.57 -42.67
CA ALA A 456 16.54 -8.34 -43.50
C ALA A 456 16.33 -9.79 -43.02
N GLU A 457 17.23 -10.31 -42.18
CA GLU A 457 17.14 -11.64 -41.57
C GLU A 457 16.61 -11.59 -40.12
N MET A 458 16.20 -10.41 -39.65
CA MET A 458 15.59 -10.19 -38.34
C MET A 458 14.12 -9.85 -38.51
N LEU A 459 13.23 -10.80 -38.22
CA LEU A 459 11.79 -10.58 -38.33
C LEU A 459 11.18 -10.23 -36.98
N LEU A 460 10.35 -9.20 -36.96
CA LEU A 460 9.57 -8.85 -35.78
C LEU A 460 8.34 -9.77 -35.70
N TRP A 461 8.19 -10.46 -34.57
CA TRP A 461 7.08 -11.32 -34.23
C TRP A 461 6.06 -10.56 -33.37
N ASN A 462 4.86 -10.37 -33.91
CA ASN A 462 3.74 -9.80 -33.16
C ASN A 462 2.76 -10.93 -32.75
N PRO A 463 2.66 -11.30 -31.47
CA PRO A 463 1.81 -12.41 -31.02
C PRO A 463 0.34 -12.23 -31.37
N SER A 464 -0.15 -11.00 -31.47
CA SER A 464 -1.56 -10.72 -31.80
C SER A 464 -1.89 -10.91 -33.29
N ARG A 465 -0.98 -11.44 -34.11
CA ARG A 465 -1.19 -11.68 -35.53
C ARG A 465 -0.77 -13.11 -35.90
N PRO A 466 -1.53 -13.80 -36.78
CA PRO A 466 -1.12 -15.10 -37.29
C PRO A 466 0.28 -15.05 -37.90
N PHE A 467 1.11 -16.06 -37.60
CA PHE A 467 2.50 -16.18 -38.04
C PHE A 467 3.35 -14.96 -37.68
N GLY A 468 3.05 -14.32 -36.53
CA GLY A 468 3.73 -13.11 -36.08
C GLY A 468 3.47 -11.87 -36.96
N GLY A 469 2.51 -11.95 -37.89
CA GLY A 469 2.27 -10.95 -38.92
C GLY A 469 3.17 -11.08 -40.15
N GLN A 470 3.85 -12.22 -40.32
CA GLN A 470 4.69 -12.54 -41.47
C GLN A 470 3.99 -13.55 -42.40
N GLU A 471 4.37 -13.58 -43.67
CA GLU A 471 3.99 -14.70 -44.55
C GLU A 471 4.83 -15.94 -44.19
N ALA A 472 4.20 -17.12 -44.14
CA ALA A 472 4.88 -18.36 -43.73
C ALA A 472 6.15 -18.66 -44.55
N VAL A 473 6.19 -18.29 -45.82
CA VAL A 473 7.35 -18.46 -46.72
C VAL A 473 8.53 -17.57 -46.31
N ILE A 474 8.26 -16.39 -45.72
CA ILE A 474 9.29 -15.43 -45.31
C ILE A 474 9.95 -15.88 -43.99
N LEU A 475 9.24 -16.61 -43.13
CA LEU A 475 9.78 -17.11 -41.85
C LEU A 475 11.06 -17.94 -42.03
N GLN A 476 11.17 -18.69 -43.12
CA GLN A 476 12.36 -19.50 -43.40
C GLN A 476 13.62 -18.67 -43.67
N LYS A 477 13.48 -17.37 -44.02
CA LYS A 477 14.60 -16.44 -44.22
C LYS A 477 15.08 -15.80 -42.93
N ALA A 478 14.32 -15.89 -41.84
CA ALA A 478 14.72 -15.32 -40.56
C ALA A 478 15.88 -16.12 -39.96
N ARG A 479 16.91 -15.42 -39.50
CA ARG A 479 17.88 -15.96 -38.53
C ARG A 479 17.47 -15.62 -37.11
N ILE A 480 16.85 -14.46 -36.91
CA ILE A 480 16.37 -14.01 -35.60
C ILE A 480 14.89 -13.61 -35.73
N LEU A 481 14.04 -14.22 -34.91
CA LEU A 481 12.66 -13.83 -34.69
C LEU A 481 12.61 -13.05 -33.38
N LEU A 482 12.30 -11.76 -33.46
CA LEU A 482 12.31 -10.82 -32.34
C LEU A 482 10.89 -10.63 -31.83
N TRP A 483 10.61 -10.94 -30.59
CA TRP A 483 9.31 -10.65 -29.98
C TRP A 483 9.06 -9.14 -29.91
N ARG A 484 7.84 -8.69 -30.20
CA ARG A 484 7.47 -7.26 -30.17
C ARG A 484 7.29 -6.69 -28.75
N GLY A 485 8.23 -6.97 -27.84
CA GLY A 485 8.31 -6.33 -26.53
C GLY A 485 9.44 -5.29 -26.47
N PHE A 486 9.37 -4.40 -25.48
CA PHE A 486 10.35 -3.34 -25.25
C PHE A 486 10.30 -2.83 -23.81
N CYS A 487 11.41 -2.29 -23.31
CA CYS A 487 11.46 -1.63 -22.01
C CYS A 487 10.96 -0.18 -22.06
N ASN A 488 9.91 0.15 -21.29
CA ASN A 488 9.35 1.50 -21.21
C ASN A 488 10.37 2.56 -20.74
N THR A 489 11.34 2.18 -19.92
CA THR A 489 12.40 3.08 -19.44
C THR A 489 13.35 3.44 -20.57
N HIS A 490 13.77 2.47 -21.40
CA HIS A 490 14.76 2.69 -22.45
C HIS A 490 14.15 3.22 -23.76
N GLN A 491 12.86 3.02 -24.00
CA GLN A 491 12.16 3.67 -25.13
C GLN A 491 12.10 5.21 -25.04
N ARG A 492 12.38 5.77 -23.86
CA ARG A 492 12.39 7.23 -23.64
C ARG A 492 13.63 7.91 -24.20
N PHE A 493 14.65 7.16 -24.61
CA PHE A 493 15.82 7.72 -25.27
C PHE A 493 15.57 7.85 -26.78
N HIS A 494 15.90 9.01 -27.33
CA HIS A 494 15.73 9.31 -28.74
C HIS A 494 17.05 9.78 -29.36
N PRO A 495 17.25 9.59 -30.69
CA PRO A 495 18.42 10.07 -31.41
C PRO A 495 18.75 11.55 -31.15
N GLN A 496 17.71 12.37 -30.98
CA GLN A 496 17.82 13.81 -30.69
C GLN A 496 18.54 14.10 -29.37
N HIS A 497 18.45 13.21 -28.38
CA HIS A 497 19.16 13.36 -27.11
C HIS A 497 20.67 13.19 -27.32
N VAL A 498 21.06 12.23 -28.16
CA VAL A 498 22.47 11.99 -28.51
C VAL A 498 23.04 13.19 -29.26
N THR A 499 22.34 13.67 -30.29
CA THR A 499 22.79 14.84 -31.07
C THR A 499 22.88 16.10 -30.20
N ALA A 500 21.91 16.34 -29.32
CA ALA A 500 21.92 17.51 -28.43
C ALA A 500 23.12 17.50 -27.47
N TRP A 501 23.52 16.35 -26.94
CA TRP A 501 24.70 16.26 -26.08
C TRP A 501 26.00 16.49 -26.85
N ARG A 502 26.12 15.98 -28.08
CA ARG A 502 27.29 16.25 -28.93
C ARG A 502 27.42 17.72 -29.31
N GLU A 503 26.31 18.41 -29.51
CA GLU A 503 26.30 19.86 -29.77
C GLU A 503 26.68 20.67 -28.53
N ARG A 504 26.21 20.23 -27.35
CA ARG A 504 26.44 20.92 -26.08
C ARG A 504 27.84 20.70 -25.51
N GLU A 505 28.35 19.49 -25.60
CA GLU A 505 29.62 19.05 -25.02
C GLU A 505 30.29 18.06 -25.98
N PRO A 506 31.07 18.54 -26.97
CA PRO A 506 31.62 17.69 -28.04
C PRO A 506 32.50 16.53 -27.56
N ASP A 507 33.16 16.70 -26.40
CA ASP A 507 34.06 15.71 -25.81
C ASP A 507 33.34 14.73 -24.86
N ILE A 508 32.00 14.79 -24.75
CA ILE A 508 31.24 13.85 -23.91
C ILE A 508 31.19 12.48 -24.56
N HIS A 509 31.43 11.44 -23.76
CA HIS A 509 31.27 10.05 -24.19
C HIS A 509 29.85 9.57 -23.88
N ILE A 510 29.20 8.91 -24.83
CA ILE A 510 27.80 8.52 -24.77
C ILE A 510 27.68 7.02 -24.69
N ILE A 511 27.16 6.51 -23.57
CA ILE A 511 26.97 5.08 -23.34
C ILE A 511 25.50 4.78 -23.01
N VAL A 512 24.94 3.74 -23.64
CA VAL A 512 23.52 3.41 -23.48
C VAL A 512 23.30 1.94 -23.15
N HIS A 513 22.14 1.62 -22.57
CA HIS A 513 21.75 0.21 -22.40
C HIS A 513 21.28 -0.39 -23.74
N PRO A 514 21.56 -1.68 -24.04
CA PRO A 514 21.16 -2.32 -25.30
C PRO A 514 19.64 -2.50 -25.48
N GLU A 515 18.83 -2.23 -24.46
CA GLU A 515 17.36 -2.15 -24.57
C GLU A 515 16.87 -0.86 -25.25
N CYS A 516 17.75 0.11 -25.49
CA CYS A 516 17.42 1.33 -26.22
C CYS A 516 17.07 1.05 -27.70
N PRO A 517 16.25 1.91 -28.35
CA PRO A 517 16.04 1.86 -29.80
C PRO A 517 17.35 1.78 -30.59
N MET A 518 17.34 1.03 -31.70
CA MET A 518 18.55 0.76 -32.49
C MET A 518 19.20 2.07 -32.95
N GLU A 519 18.38 3.05 -33.32
CA GLU A 519 18.79 4.37 -33.78
C GLU A 519 19.55 5.15 -32.69
N VAL A 520 19.26 4.90 -31.42
CA VAL A 520 20.00 5.49 -30.29
C VAL A 520 21.31 4.76 -30.07
N VAL A 521 21.28 3.42 -30.11
CA VAL A 521 22.48 2.57 -29.95
C VAL A 521 23.50 2.86 -31.06
N ASP A 522 23.03 3.06 -32.29
CA ASP A 522 23.88 3.36 -33.46
C ASP A 522 24.61 4.71 -33.35
N LEU A 523 24.03 5.67 -32.61
CA LEU A 523 24.60 7.01 -32.43
C LEU A 523 25.46 7.13 -31.16
N ALA A 524 25.28 6.21 -30.21
CA ALA A 524 26.09 6.15 -28.99
C ALA A 524 27.51 5.67 -29.30
N ASP A 525 28.48 6.04 -28.45
CA ASP A 525 29.84 5.51 -28.56
C ASP A 525 29.87 4.03 -28.18
N GLU A 526 29.11 3.67 -27.14
CA GLU A 526 29.08 2.32 -26.58
C GLU A 526 27.68 1.91 -26.11
N ALA A 527 27.45 0.60 -26.09
CA ALA A 527 26.26 0.03 -25.47
C ALA A 527 26.58 -1.23 -24.68
N GLY A 528 26.02 -1.32 -23.46
CA GLY A 528 26.26 -2.43 -22.55
C GLY A 528 25.28 -2.52 -21.39
N SER A 529 25.34 -3.63 -20.64
CA SER A 529 24.54 -3.83 -19.44
C SER A 529 24.85 -2.80 -18.36
N THR A 530 24.04 -2.75 -17.30
CA THR A 530 24.32 -1.90 -16.14
C THR A 530 25.70 -2.16 -15.55
N ALA A 531 26.13 -3.43 -15.47
CA ALA A 531 27.45 -3.80 -14.98
C ALA A 531 28.57 -3.29 -15.91
N TYR A 532 28.34 -3.29 -17.23
CA TYR A 532 29.28 -2.71 -18.19
C TYR A 532 29.40 -1.20 -18.03
N ILE A 533 28.26 -0.50 -17.91
CA ILE A 533 28.21 0.96 -17.71
C ILE A 533 28.94 1.36 -16.42
N ILE A 534 28.65 0.69 -15.30
CA ILE A 534 29.31 0.94 -14.02
C ILE A 534 30.82 0.79 -14.17
N ARG A 535 31.27 -0.33 -14.75
CA ARG A 535 32.70 -0.58 -14.96
C ARG A 535 33.37 0.49 -15.81
N GLN A 536 32.73 0.97 -16.88
CA GLN A 536 33.30 2.04 -17.71
C GLN A 536 33.47 3.35 -16.94
N VAL A 537 32.52 3.70 -16.07
CA VAL A 537 32.62 4.88 -15.22
C VAL A 537 33.71 4.71 -14.15
N GLU A 538 33.76 3.56 -13.47
CA GLU A 538 34.75 3.28 -12.42
C GLU A 538 36.18 3.21 -12.96
N GLU A 539 36.39 2.67 -14.16
CA GLU A 539 37.71 2.56 -14.81
C GLU A 539 38.15 3.87 -15.50
N SER A 540 37.29 4.88 -15.54
CA SER A 540 37.59 6.16 -16.18
C SER A 540 38.50 7.05 -15.34
N PRO A 541 39.38 7.85 -15.97
CA PRO A 541 40.19 8.83 -15.25
C PRO A 541 39.33 10.00 -14.72
N PRO A 542 39.78 10.71 -13.66
CA PRO A 542 39.16 11.96 -13.23
C PRO A 542 39.02 12.96 -14.38
N GLY A 543 37.88 13.67 -14.41
CA GLY A 543 37.53 14.61 -15.49
C GLY A 543 36.88 13.98 -16.72
N ALA A 544 36.69 12.66 -16.76
CA ALA A 544 35.89 12.00 -17.79
C ALA A 544 34.45 12.55 -17.80
N LYS A 545 33.84 12.57 -18.99
CA LYS A 545 32.50 13.11 -19.22
C LYS A 545 31.62 12.04 -19.85
N TRP A 546 30.53 11.69 -19.18
CA TRP A 546 29.62 10.61 -19.54
C TRP A 546 28.17 11.10 -19.63
N ALA A 547 27.55 10.89 -20.79
CA ALA A 547 26.10 10.94 -20.93
C ALA A 547 25.54 9.51 -21.03
N ILE A 548 24.78 9.10 -20.00
CA ILE A 548 24.38 7.72 -19.80
C ILE A 548 22.88 7.53 -20.12
N GLY A 549 22.57 6.64 -21.06
CA GLY A 549 21.21 6.26 -21.45
C GLY A 549 20.74 4.98 -20.74
N THR A 550 20.37 5.09 -19.47
CA THR A 550 19.76 4.00 -18.70
C THR A 550 18.84 4.55 -17.59
N GLU A 551 18.38 3.70 -16.68
CA GLU A 551 17.52 4.11 -15.55
C GLU A 551 18.23 5.15 -14.65
N PHE A 552 17.47 6.18 -14.26
CA PHE A 552 18.02 7.39 -13.66
C PHE A 552 18.64 7.21 -12.28
N ASN A 553 18.14 6.32 -11.41
CA ASN A 553 18.71 6.12 -10.07
C ASN A 553 20.16 5.64 -10.16
N LEU A 554 20.48 4.80 -11.16
CA LEU A 554 21.86 4.37 -11.41
C LEU A 554 22.74 5.54 -11.84
N VAL A 555 22.27 6.37 -12.78
CA VAL A 555 23.04 7.52 -13.28
C VAL A 555 23.29 8.54 -12.17
N ASN A 556 22.26 8.86 -11.38
CA ASN A 556 22.37 9.80 -10.27
C ASN A 556 23.36 9.30 -9.22
N ARG A 557 23.29 8.02 -8.85
CA ARG A 557 24.23 7.42 -7.91
C ARG A 557 25.66 7.47 -8.41
N LEU A 558 25.90 7.11 -9.68
CA LEU A 558 27.25 7.18 -10.25
C LEU A 558 27.79 8.62 -10.22
N ALA A 559 26.95 9.62 -10.48
CA ALA A 559 27.34 11.03 -10.38
C ALA A 559 27.70 11.46 -8.93
N GLU A 560 26.99 10.93 -7.93
CA GLU A 560 27.28 11.18 -6.51
C GLU A 560 28.52 10.43 -6.01
N GLU A 561 28.73 9.20 -6.45
CA GLU A 561 29.86 8.34 -6.08
C GLU A 561 31.18 8.77 -6.78
N HIS A 562 31.08 9.42 -7.94
CA HIS A 562 32.23 9.90 -8.74
C HIS A 562 32.16 11.41 -9.03
N PRO A 563 32.23 12.28 -8.00
CA PRO A 563 32.13 13.73 -8.16
C PRO A 563 33.31 14.33 -8.96
N GLU A 564 34.39 13.58 -9.16
CA GLU A 564 35.52 13.95 -10.00
C GLU A 564 35.24 13.84 -11.51
N GLN A 565 34.12 13.22 -11.91
CA GLN A 565 33.68 13.06 -13.29
C GLN A 565 32.41 13.88 -13.56
N LEU A 566 32.15 14.19 -14.83
CA LEU A 566 30.84 14.72 -15.25
C LEU A 566 29.97 13.54 -15.68
N ILE A 567 29.02 13.13 -14.85
CA ILE A 567 28.08 12.05 -15.18
C ILE A 567 26.67 12.63 -15.23
N VAL A 568 26.00 12.46 -16.38
CA VAL A 568 24.68 13.03 -16.64
C VAL A 568 23.78 12.02 -17.34
N SER A 569 22.47 12.17 -17.15
CA SER A 569 21.48 11.42 -17.93
C SER A 569 21.50 11.87 -19.40
N LEU A 570 21.45 10.91 -20.32
CA LEU A 570 21.34 11.19 -21.75
C LEU A 570 20.07 12.00 -22.07
N SER A 571 18.95 11.68 -21.40
CA SER A 571 17.69 12.41 -21.56
C SER A 571 17.62 13.60 -20.58
N PRO A 572 17.05 14.75 -20.99
CA PRO A 572 16.84 15.89 -20.09
C PRO A 572 15.79 15.60 -19.00
N ALA A 573 14.81 14.73 -19.29
CA ALA A 573 13.86 14.24 -18.30
C ALA A 573 14.37 12.92 -17.69
N PRO A 574 14.36 12.76 -16.35
CA PRO A 574 14.75 11.52 -15.68
C PRO A 574 13.94 10.30 -16.18
N SER A 575 14.62 9.23 -16.57
CA SER A 575 13.97 7.97 -16.96
C SER A 575 13.90 7.00 -15.79
N TYR A 576 12.82 7.09 -15.01
CA TYR A 576 12.59 6.19 -13.88
C TYR A 576 11.90 4.88 -14.29
N CYS A 577 12.32 3.77 -13.69
CA CYS A 577 11.53 2.54 -13.71
C CYS A 577 10.46 2.59 -12.61
N ARG A 578 9.19 2.76 -13.02
CA ARG A 578 8.05 2.90 -12.09
C ARG A 578 7.93 1.72 -11.13
N THR A 579 8.14 0.49 -11.61
CA THR A 579 7.96 -0.72 -10.81
C THR A 579 9.14 -1.02 -9.90
N MET A 580 10.38 -0.66 -10.28
CA MET A 580 11.51 -0.68 -9.34
C MET A 580 11.25 0.24 -8.15
N ASN A 581 10.69 1.42 -8.41
CA ASN A 581 10.35 2.42 -7.39
C ASN A 581 9.17 2.05 -6.47
N LEU A 582 8.48 0.92 -6.71
CA LEU A 582 7.48 0.38 -5.79
C LEU A 582 8.11 -0.22 -4.53
N ILE A 583 9.38 -0.64 -4.62
CA ILE A 583 10.17 -1.03 -3.47
C ILE A 583 10.60 0.24 -2.73
N THR A 584 10.19 0.34 -1.48
CA THR A 584 10.45 1.51 -0.63
C THR A 584 11.04 1.10 0.70
N VAL A 585 11.58 2.07 1.44
CA VAL A 585 12.19 1.86 2.76
C VAL A 585 11.14 1.31 3.73
N GLU A 586 9.92 1.83 3.70
CA GLU A 586 8.80 1.41 4.54
C GLU A 586 8.45 -0.07 4.29
N LYS A 587 8.36 -0.47 3.02
CA LYS A 587 8.02 -1.84 2.65
C LYS A 587 9.14 -2.82 2.98
N LEU A 588 10.39 -2.40 2.82
CA LEU A 588 11.55 -3.19 3.27
C LEU A 588 11.51 -3.37 4.78
N ALA A 589 11.33 -2.29 5.55
CA ALA A 589 11.21 -2.32 7.00
C ALA A 589 10.10 -3.27 7.45
N ARG A 590 8.91 -3.19 6.83
CA ARG A 590 7.78 -4.07 7.11
C ARG A 590 8.12 -5.55 6.94
N VAL A 591 8.80 -5.92 5.85
CA VAL A 591 9.23 -7.31 5.63
C VAL A 591 10.20 -7.74 6.74
N LEU A 592 11.18 -6.91 7.07
CA LEU A 592 12.17 -7.23 8.11
C LEU A 592 11.56 -7.31 9.52
N GLU A 593 10.62 -6.44 9.86
CA GLU A 593 9.87 -6.50 11.11
C GLU A 593 9.04 -7.80 11.20
N GLY A 594 8.40 -8.19 10.09
CA GLY A 594 7.70 -9.47 9.99
C GLY A 594 8.65 -10.63 10.29
N LEU A 595 9.81 -10.67 9.63
CA LEU A 595 10.84 -11.70 9.86
C LEU A 595 11.31 -11.73 11.33
N ALA A 596 11.53 -10.56 11.94
CA ALA A 596 11.92 -10.46 13.35
C ALA A 596 10.84 -11.00 14.32
N ARG A 597 9.56 -11.00 13.92
CA ARG A 597 8.44 -11.63 14.65
C ARG A 597 8.17 -13.09 14.26
N GLY A 598 8.92 -13.63 13.30
CA GLY A 598 8.68 -14.97 12.75
C GLY A 598 7.53 -15.04 11.73
N GLU A 599 7.11 -13.91 11.18
CA GLU A 599 6.10 -13.79 10.13
C GLU A 599 6.76 -13.73 8.74
N ILE A 600 6.21 -14.45 7.77
CA ILE A 600 6.67 -14.45 6.37
C ILE A 600 5.76 -13.54 5.54
N ILE A 601 6.28 -12.41 5.10
CA ILE A 601 5.54 -11.42 4.32
C ILE A 601 5.99 -11.49 2.86
N ASN A 602 5.03 -11.63 1.94
CA ASN A 602 5.26 -11.67 0.49
C ASN A 602 6.30 -12.73 0.03
N PRO A 603 6.12 -14.02 0.38
CA PRO A 603 6.99 -15.07 -0.13
C PRO A 603 6.85 -15.20 -1.65
N VAL A 604 7.97 -15.37 -2.34
CA VAL A 604 8.03 -15.66 -3.77
C VAL A 604 8.27 -17.15 -3.95
N THR A 605 7.35 -17.83 -4.65
CA THR A 605 7.41 -19.27 -4.87
C THR A 605 7.19 -19.58 -6.34
N VAL A 606 7.83 -20.64 -6.83
CA VAL A 606 7.70 -21.12 -8.20
C VAL A 606 7.30 -22.60 -8.14
N PRO A 607 6.28 -23.05 -8.91
CA PRO A 607 5.90 -24.47 -8.93
C PRO A 607 7.08 -25.40 -9.21
N PRO A 608 7.20 -26.56 -8.53
CA PRO A 608 8.41 -27.41 -8.64
C PRO A 608 8.74 -27.89 -10.05
N ASP A 609 7.73 -28.19 -10.87
CA ASP A 609 7.86 -28.59 -12.27
C ASP A 609 8.37 -27.43 -13.14
N VAL A 610 7.82 -26.23 -12.95
CA VAL A 610 8.29 -25.00 -13.61
C VAL A 610 9.72 -24.69 -13.19
N ALA A 611 10.03 -24.77 -11.89
CA ALA A 611 11.35 -24.49 -11.35
C ALA A 611 12.42 -25.46 -11.90
N ARG A 612 12.09 -26.75 -12.01
CA ARG A 612 12.99 -27.77 -12.57
C ARG A 612 13.37 -27.43 -14.01
N ASP A 613 12.39 -27.15 -14.86
CA ASP A 613 12.66 -26.91 -16.28
C ASP A 613 13.30 -25.52 -16.48
N ALA A 614 12.89 -24.50 -15.71
CA ALA A 614 13.49 -23.17 -15.74
C ALA A 614 14.96 -23.18 -15.31
N ARG A 615 15.30 -24.03 -14.31
CA ARG A 615 16.67 -24.23 -13.84
C ARG A 615 17.57 -24.72 -14.98
N VAL A 616 17.11 -25.63 -15.83
CA VAL A 616 17.89 -26.09 -17.00
C VAL A 616 18.27 -24.93 -17.93
N ALA A 617 17.32 -24.03 -18.22
CA ALA A 617 17.58 -22.86 -19.07
C ALA A 617 18.54 -21.85 -18.41
N LEU A 618 18.42 -21.66 -17.09
CA LEU A 618 19.31 -20.82 -16.31
C LEU A 618 20.72 -21.43 -16.24
N GLU A 619 20.87 -22.72 -15.97
CA GLU A 619 22.16 -23.43 -15.91
C GLU A 619 22.90 -23.37 -17.26
N ARG A 620 22.21 -23.56 -18.39
CA ARG A 620 22.82 -23.36 -19.72
C ARG A 620 23.36 -21.94 -19.91
N MET A 621 22.60 -20.94 -19.47
CA MET A 621 23.08 -19.55 -19.47
C MET A 621 24.29 -19.36 -18.55
N LEU A 622 24.38 -20.12 -17.45
CA LEU A 622 25.49 -20.04 -16.50
C LEU A 622 26.79 -20.64 -17.01
N GLU A 623 26.69 -21.64 -17.88
CA GLU A 623 27.82 -22.33 -18.53
C GLU A 623 28.46 -21.50 -19.66
N ILE A 624 27.76 -20.45 -20.13
CA ILE A 624 28.19 -19.52 -21.18
C ILE A 624 28.67 -18.23 -20.53
#